data_AF-A0A6G1E7I3-F1
#
_entry.id   AF-A0A6G1E7I3-F1
#
_cell.length_a   1.000
_cell.length_b   1.000
_cell.length_c   1.000
_cell.angle_alpha   90.00
_cell.angle_beta   90.00
_cell.angle_gamma   90.00
#
_symmetry.space_group_name_H-M   'P 1'
#
loop_
_entity.id
_entity.type
_entity.pdbx_description
1 polymer ?
#
loop_
_entity_poly.entity_id
_entity_poly.type
_entity_poly.pdbx_seq_one_letter_code
_entity_poly.pdbx_strand_id
1 'polypeptide(L)'
;MTSTLPKLLVILLLLTLYCSIQTVANTTIPVHCHPHQAEALLQLKSSFVNPNLSSWKPSTDCCHWEGVTCDTSSGQVTALDLGYYNLQSPSGLDPALFNLTSLRNLSLAGDI
;
A
#
# COMPACT_ATOMS: atom_id res chain seq x y z
N MET A 1 -26.39 50.25 -30.04
CA MET A 1 -25.43 49.90 -28.96
C MET A 1 -26.06 48.76 -28.17
N THR A 2 -25.76 47.51 -28.53
CA THR A 2 -26.36 46.34 -27.88
C THR A 2 -25.66 46.11 -26.54
N SER A 3 -26.42 46.10 -25.45
CA SER A 3 -25.90 45.89 -24.10
C SER A 3 -25.27 44.49 -24.00
N THR A 4 -23.94 44.44 -23.90
CA THR A 4 -23.13 43.21 -23.79
C THR A 4 -23.03 42.70 -22.35
N LEU A 5 -23.39 43.55 -21.38
CA LEU A 5 -23.36 43.29 -19.94
C LEU A 5 -24.18 42.07 -19.49
N PRO A 6 -25.45 41.86 -19.93
CA PRO A 6 -26.21 40.68 -19.51
C PRO A 6 -25.64 39.38 -20.08
N LYS A 7 -25.03 39.41 -21.28
CA LYS A 7 -24.41 38.24 -21.90
C LYS A 7 -23.15 37.81 -21.14
N LEU A 8 -22.34 38.77 -20.68
CA LEU A 8 -21.16 38.49 -19.87
C LEU A 8 -21.54 37.86 -18.52
N LEU A 9 -22.61 38.37 -17.89
CA LEU A 9 -23.11 37.85 -16.62
C LEU A 9 -23.62 36.40 -16.74
N VAL A 10 -24.31 36.08 -17.83
CA VAL A 10 -24.76 34.71 -18.14
C VAL A 10 -23.57 33.78 -18.39
N ILE A 11 -22.56 34.22 -19.14
CA ILE A 11 -21.36 33.41 -19.39
C ILE A 11 -20.62 33.14 -18.07
N LEU A 12 -20.49 34.14 -17.19
CA LEU A 12 -19.88 33.96 -15.86
C LEU A 12 -20.66 32.96 -15.01
N LEU A 13 -22.00 33.01 -15.02
CA LEU A 13 -22.86 32.04 -14.31
C LEU A 13 -22.75 30.61 -14.87
N LEU A 14 -22.59 30.46 -16.19
CA LEU A 14 -22.40 29.15 -16.82
C LEU A 14 -21.02 28.56 -16.48
N LEU A 15 -19.97 29.39 -16.42
CA LEU A 15 -18.62 28.98 -16.04
C LEU A 15 -18.54 28.55 -14.56
N THR A 16 -19.23 29.25 -13.65
CA THR A 16 -19.27 28.86 -12.23
C THR A 16 -20.08 27.58 -12.01
N LEU A 17 -21.21 27.41 -12.72
CA LEU A 17 -22.00 26.18 -12.69
C LEU A 17 -21.19 24.99 -13.23
N TYR A 18 -20.45 25.19 -14.33
CA TYR A 18 -19.57 24.16 -14.90
C TYR A 18 -18.45 23.76 -13.93
N CYS A 19 -17.80 24.73 -13.25
CA CYS A 19 -16.77 24.46 -12.25
C CYS A 19 -17.32 23.66 -11.05
N SER A 20 -18.55 23.97 -10.64
CA SER A 20 -19.23 23.29 -9.53
C SER A 20 -19.58 21.83 -9.86
N ILE A 21 -19.73 21.48 -11.14
CA ILE A 21 -19.98 20.11 -11.61
C ILE A 21 -18.67 19.30 -11.68
N GLN A 22 -17.51 19.94 -11.82
CA GLN A 22 -16.21 19.26 -11.98
C GLN A 22 -15.53 18.82 -10.68
N THR A 23 -16.11 19.06 -9.50
CA THR A 23 -15.43 18.82 -8.21
C THR A 23 -15.64 17.44 -7.58
N VAL A 24 -16.16 16.43 -8.30
CA VAL A 24 -16.14 15.03 -7.84
C VAL A 24 -15.04 14.25 -8.56
N ALA A 25 -13.79 14.67 -8.36
CA ALA A 25 -12.66 13.79 -8.56
C ALA A 25 -12.48 13.03 -7.24
N ASN A 26 -12.84 11.73 -7.20
CA ASN A 26 -12.45 10.85 -6.11
C ASN A 26 -10.92 10.72 -6.11
N THR A 27 -10.22 11.66 -5.48
CA THR A 27 -8.78 11.56 -5.25
C THR A 27 -8.57 10.54 -4.12
N THR A 28 -8.57 9.25 -4.46
CA THR A 28 -8.06 8.23 -3.55
C THR A 28 -6.55 8.44 -3.47
N ILE A 29 -6.08 9.06 -2.38
CA ILE A 29 -4.66 9.13 -2.09
C ILE A 29 -4.18 7.68 -1.93
N PRO A 30 -3.18 7.22 -2.72
CA PRO A 30 -2.66 5.89 -2.56
C PRO A 30 -2.05 5.75 -1.16
N VAL A 31 -2.58 4.80 -0.40
CA VAL A 31 -2.07 4.46 0.93
C VAL A 31 -0.95 3.45 0.74
N HIS A 32 0.24 3.80 1.21
CA HIS A 32 1.45 3.00 1.04
C HIS A 32 1.82 2.26 2.32
N CYS A 33 2.59 1.18 2.17
CA CYS A 33 3.23 0.51 3.29
C CYS A 33 4.05 1.49 4.15
N HIS A 34 3.94 1.34 5.47
CA HIS A 34 4.76 2.12 6.38
C HIS A 34 6.25 1.71 6.26
N PRO A 35 7.19 2.68 6.23
CA PRO A 35 8.62 2.39 6.10
C PRO A 35 9.17 1.42 7.15
N HIS A 36 8.72 1.53 8.41
CA HIS A 36 9.17 0.65 9.49
C HIS A 36 8.71 -0.81 9.30
N GLN A 37 7.57 -1.04 8.65
CA GLN A 37 7.08 -2.39 8.37
C GLN A 37 7.83 -3.01 7.19
N ALA A 38 8.10 -2.21 6.15
CA ALA A 38 8.98 -2.63 5.06
C ALA A 38 10.38 -3.00 5.57
N GLU A 39 10.94 -2.22 6.49
CA GLU A 39 12.21 -2.51 7.15
C GLU A 39 12.15 -3.81 7.97
N ALA A 40 11.11 -3.97 8.80
CA ALA A 40 10.91 -5.18 9.59
C ALA A 40 10.80 -6.44 8.72
N LEU A 41 10.10 -6.36 7.58
CA LEU A 41 10.03 -7.44 6.60
C LEU A 41 11.39 -7.72 5.95
N LEU A 42 12.19 -6.69 5.62
CA LEU A 42 13.54 -6.89 5.08
C LEU A 42 14.50 -7.51 6.12
N GLN A 43 14.36 -7.15 7.40
CA GLN A 43 15.07 -7.81 8.50
C GLN A 43 14.62 -9.27 8.64
N LEU A 44 13.32 -9.54 8.62
CA LEU A 44 12.81 -10.92 8.61
C LEU A 44 13.39 -11.72 7.42
N LYS A 45 13.45 -11.12 6.23
CA LYS A 45 14.04 -11.75 5.04
C LYS A 45 15.49 -12.19 5.26
N SER A 46 16.29 -11.45 6.01
CA SER A 46 17.70 -11.79 6.26
C SER A 46 17.88 -13.00 7.21
N SER A 47 16.83 -13.38 7.96
CA SER A 47 16.86 -14.58 8.81
C SER A 47 16.74 -15.91 8.04
N PHE A 48 16.44 -15.84 6.74
CA PHE A 48 16.34 -17.02 5.88
C PHE A 48 17.65 -17.27 5.13
N VAL A 49 17.97 -18.55 4.93
CA VAL A 49 19.08 -18.98 4.08
C VAL A 49 18.64 -18.97 2.62
N ASN A 50 19.31 -18.16 1.80
CA ASN A 50 19.04 -18.02 0.35
C ASN A 50 17.53 -17.84 0.02
N PRO A 51 16.84 -16.85 0.62
CA PRO A 51 15.40 -16.69 0.43
C PRO A 51 15.05 -16.36 -1.01
N ASN A 52 14.17 -17.16 -1.62
CA ASN A 52 13.59 -16.84 -2.92
C ASN A 52 12.40 -15.87 -2.78
N LEU A 53 12.66 -14.68 -2.22
CA LEU A 53 11.67 -13.60 -2.03
C LEU A 53 12.00 -12.43 -2.95
N SER A 54 11.80 -12.63 -4.25
CA SER A 54 12.28 -11.71 -5.30
C SER A 54 11.57 -10.35 -5.32
N SER A 55 10.29 -10.29 -4.92
CA SER A 55 9.54 -9.03 -4.84
C SER A 55 9.95 -8.15 -3.67
N TRP A 56 10.55 -8.73 -2.62
CA TRP A 56 10.91 -8.04 -1.38
C TRP A 56 12.16 -7.18 -1.60
N LYS A 57 11.96 -5.96 -2.08
CA LYS A 57 13.01 -5.03 -2.52
C LYS A 57 12.98 -3.73 -1.70
N PRO A 58 14.15 -3.22 -1.25
CA PRO A 58 14.22 -1.90 -0.64
C PRO A 58 13.62 -0.83 -1.54
N SER A 59 13.08 0.24 -0.93
CA SER A 59 12.51 1.39 -1.64
C SER A 59 11.34 1.08 -2.56
N THR A 60 10.66 -0.06 -2.35
CA THR A 60 9.40 -0.40 -3.02
C THR A 60 8.30 -0.57 -1.98
N ASP A 61 7.04 -0.36 -2.38
CA ASP A 61 5.90 -0.47 -1.48
C ASP A 61 5.67 -1.94 -1.09
N CYS A 62 5.86 -2.25 0.20
CA CYS A 62 5.80 -3.62 0.71
C CYS A 62 4.42 -4.27 0.55
N CYS A 63 3.35 -3.47 0.41
CA CYS A 63 2.00 -3.99 0.17
C CYS A 63 1.84 -4.66 -1.21
N HIS A 64 2.83 -4.49 -2.11
CA HIS A 64 2.90 -5.18 -3.39
C HIS A 64 3.88 -6.36 -3.38
N TRP A 65 4.51 -6.67 -2.25
CA TRP A 65 5.37 -7.84 -2.16
C TRP A 65 4.53 -9.11 -2.10
N GLU A 66 4.97 -10.14 -2.81
CA GLU A 66 4.30 -11.44 -2.75
C GLU A 66 4.30 -11.97 -1.31
N GLY A 67 3.17 -12.54 -0.90
CA GLY A 67 2.94 -13.01 0.45
C GLY A 67 2.57 -11.92 1.46
N VAL A 68 2.59 -10.62 1.11
CA VAL A 68 2.25 -9.52 2.03
C VAL A 68 0.85 -8.99 1.72
N THR A 69 0.01 -8.87 2.75
CA THR A 69 -1.30 -8.21 2.66
C THR A 69 -1.36 -7.02 3.60
N CYS A 70 -1.81 -5.88 3.08
CA CYS A 70 -2.01 -4.66 3.86
C CYS A 70 -3.49 -4.30 4.02
N ASP A 71 -3.80 -3.62 5.12
CA ASP A 71 -5.06 -2.90 5.28
C ASP A 71 -5.13 -1.75 4.25
N THR A 72 -6.20 -1.72 3.44
CA THR A 72 -6.33 -0.76 2.34
C THR A 72 -6.51 0.69 2.79
N SER A 73 -6.91 0.91 4.05
CA SER A 73 -7.17 2.25 4.59
C SER A 73 -5.96 2.85 5.30
N SER A 74 -5.13 2.01 5.93
CA SER A 74 -3.99 2.44 6.76
C SER A 74 -2.63 2.05 6.20
N GLY A 75 -2.55 1.12 5.24
CA GLY A 75 -1.28 0.65 4.67
C GLY A 75 -0.49 -0.24 5.61
N GLN A 76 -1.09 -0.68 6.71
CA GLN A 76 -0.44 -1.56 7.67
C GLN A 76 -0.50 -3.01 7.19
N VAL A 77 0.61 -3.74 7.34
CA VAL A 77 0.70 -5.18 7.08
C VAL A 77 -0.19 -5.92 8.08
N THR A 78 -1.09 -6.73 7.55
CA THR A 78 -2.11 -7.47 8.32
C THR A 78 -2.07 -8.96 8.09
N ALA A 79 -1.53 -9.41 6.95
CA ALA A 79 -1.22 -10.81 6.75
C ALA A 79 0.16 -10.99 6.10
N LEU A 80 0.82 -12.07 6.49
CA LEU A 80 2.07 -12.54 5.92
C LEU A 80 1.94 -14.04 5.62
N ASP A 81 2.06 -14.42 4.36
CA ASP A 81 2.05 -15.81 3.90
C ASP A 81 3.37 -16.17 3.22
N LEU A 82 4.12 -17.04 3.89
CA LEU A 82 5.43 -17.52 3.46
C LEU A 82 5.44 -19.03 3.17
N GLY A 83 4.27 -19.69 3.21
CA GLY A 83 4.18 -21.16 3.17
C GLY A 83 4.76 -21.79 1.90
N TYR A 84 4.63 -21.13 0.77
CA TYR A 84 5.02 -21.67 -0.55
C TYR A 84 6.47 -21.35 -0.97
N TYR A 85 7.25 -20.69 -0.10
CA TYR A 85 8.58 -20.19 -0.47
C TYR A 85 9.74 -21.12 -0.06
N ASN A 86 9.45 -22.28 0.53
CA ASN A 86 10.46 -23.27 0.98
C ASN A 86 11.60 -22.63 1.80
N LEU A 87 11.25 -21.67 2.66
CA LEU A 87 12.23 -20.87 3.40
C LEU A 87 12.82 -21.68 4.56
N GLN A 88 14.13 -21.56 4.74
CA GLN A 88 14.86 -22.21 5.82
C GLN A 88 15.45 -21.15 6.74
N SER A 89 15.18 -21.26 8.05
CA SER A 89 15.75 -20.40 9.07
C SER A 89 16.35 -21.24 10.20
N PRO A 90 17.62 -21.67 10.08
CA PRO A 90 18.23 -22.61 11.01
C PRO A 90 18.39 -22.04 12.43
N SER A 91 18.46 -20.71 12.55
CA SER A 91 18.57 -19.99 13.82
C SER A 91 17.21 -19.47 14.33
N GLY A 92 16.12 -19.77 13.63
CA GLY A 92 14.80 -19.20 13.88
C GLY A 92 14.60 -17.80 13.27
N LEU A 93 13.33 -17.39 13.21
CA LEU A 93 12.92 -16.13 12.59
C LEU A 93 13.43 -14.91 13.35
N ASP A 94 13.74 -13.84 12.62
CA ASP A 94 14.12 -12.57 13.23
C ASP A 94 12.97 -12.01 14.10
N PRO A 95 13.25 -11.52 15.33
CA PRO A 95 12.26 -10.86 16.17
C PRO A 95 11.58 -9.64 15.52
N ALA A 96 12.13 -9.09 14.44
CA ALA A 96 11.50 -8.06 13.61
C ALA A 96 10.07 -8.42 13.18
N LEU A 97 9.73 -9.72 13.11
CA LEU A 97 8.36 -10.17 12.92
C LEU A 97 7.37 -9.54 13.93
N PHE A 98 7.78 -9.35 15.18
CA PHE A 98 6.95 -8.75 16.24
C PHE A 98 6.79 -7.23 16.11
N ASN A 99 7.58 -6.56 15.26
CA ASN A 99 7.39 -5.15 14.93
C ASN A 99 6.20 -4.93 13.99
N LEU A 100 5.67 -5.99 13.36
CA LEU A 100 4.45 -5.96 12.57
C LEU A 100 3.23 -6.04 13.51
N THR A 101 3.00 -5.00 14.29
CA THR A 101 1.99 -4.98 15.37
C THR A 101 0.54 -5.11 14.89
N SER A 102 0.28 -4.82 13.62
CA SER A 102 -1.04 -4.99 12.97
C SER A 102 -1.23 -6.35 12.30
N LEU A 103 -0.22 -7.24 12.36
CA LEU A 103 -0.28 -8.57 11.79
C LEU A 103 -1.33 -9.41 12.51
N ARG A 104 -2.28 -9.95 11.75
CA ARG A 104 -3.38 -10.80 12.23
C ARG A 104 -3.26 -12.23 11.73
N ASN A 105 -2.70 -12.42 10.55
CA ASN A 105 -2.56 -13.72 9.92
C ASN A 105 -1.10 -13.97 9.56
N LEU A 106 -0.56 -15.09 10.04
CA LEU A 106 0.81 -15.51 9.74
C LEU A 106 0.78 -16.97 9.29
N SER A 107 1.14 -17.20 8.03
CA SER A 107 1.32 -18.53 7.47
C SER A 107 2.81 -18.76 7.19
N LEU A 108 3.36 -19.81 7.82
CA LEU A 108 4.75 -20.25 7.63
C LEU A 108 4.83 -21.69 7.10
N ALA A 109 3.72 -22.41 7.14
CA ALA A 109 3.62 -23.77 6.67
C ALA A 109 3.12 -23.75 5.23
N GLY A 110 3.79 -24.47 4.33
CA GLY A 110 3.22 -24.80 3.04
C GLY A 110 2.16 -25.88 3.24
N ASP A 111 0.97 -25.68 2.68
CA ASP A 111 0.03 -26.78 2.50
C ASP A 111 0.66 -27.74 1.48
N ILE A 112 0.97 -28.97 1.92
CA ILE A 112 1.55 -30.05 1.10
C ILE A 112 0.43 -30.88 0.45
#